data_AF-A0A0P8CEE9-F1
#
_entry.id   AF-A0A0P8CEE9-F1
#
_cell.length_a   1.000
_cell.length_b   1.000
_cell.length_c   1.000
_cell.angle_alpha   90.00
_cell.angle_beta   90.00
_cell.angle_gamma   90.00
#
_symmetry.space_group_name_H-M   'P 1'
#
loop_
_entity.id
_entity.type
_entity.pdbx_description
1 polymer ?
#
loop_
_entity_poly.entity_id
_entity_poly.type
_entity_poly.pdbx_seq_one_letter_code
_entity_poly.pdbx_strand_id
1 'polypeptide(L)'
;MTYQERFMELDNSKLLLKRNITIVAIVTPKWKEEAQQQLQLQMDRLDSQLQQLEMQAQQAVSELKAKSTQPLGPQAQQQIDNLQMQVNQRKAQFLEQKNQILQQLQQVQTVEMEQEVNQGQIENLFYVGKGDNLVQKLKVEVVIKDGEIIDIRGEL
;
A
#
# COMPACT_ATOMS: atom_id res chain seq x y z
N MET A 1 -42.23 -29.82 -20.45
CA MET A 1 -41.15 -28.82 -20.30
C MET A 1 -40.93 -28.63 -18.81
N THR A 2 -39.89 -29.30 -18.32
CA THR A 2 -39.61 -29.45 -16.88
C THR A 2 -38.67 -28.32 -16.47
N TYR A 3 -38.79 -27.84 -15.23
CA TYR A 3 -38.03 -26.71 -14.64
C TYR A 3 -36.49 -26.79 -14.76
N GLN A 4 -35.93 -27.89 -15.26
CA GLN A 4 -34.50 -28.10 -15.50
C GLN A 4 -33.99 -27.49 -16.82
N GLU A 5 -34.86 -27.18 -17.79
CA GLU A 5 -34.44 -26.58 -19.07
C GLU A 5 -34.21 -25.05 -18.97
N ARG A 6 -34.66 -24.41 -17.88
CA ARG A 6 -34.53 -22.95 -17.68
C ARG A 6 -33.18 -22.51 -17.10
N PHE A 7 -32.31 -23.46 -16.73
CA PHE A 7 -31.03 -23.17 -16.05
C PHE A 7 -29.79 -23.46 -16.91
N MET A 8 -29.97 -23.82 -18.20
CA MET A 8 -28.88 -24.22 -19.09
C MET A 8 -28.94 -23.53 -20.47
N GLU A 9 -29.38 -22.26 -20.49
CA GLU A 9 -28.98 -21.30 -21.53
C GLU A 9 -28.00 -20.29 -20.92
N LEU A 10 -26.93 -20.78 -20.29
CA LEU A 10 -25.71 -19.98 -20.16
C LEU A 10 -25.05 -19.99 -21.53
N ASP A 11 -25.58 -19.11 -22.37
CA ASP A 11 -24.95 -18.45 -23.52
C ASP A 11 -23.46 -18.78 -23.67
N ASN A 12 -23.15 -19.78 -24.51
CA ASN A 12 -21.79 -20.24 -24.87
C ASN A 12 -20.91 -19.13 -25.53
N SER A 13 -21.36 -17.87 -25.51
CA SER A 13 -20.69 -16.71 -26.10
C SER A 13 -20.17 -15.69 -25.09
N LYS A 14 -20.28 -15.96 -23.77
CA LYS A 14 -19.79 -15.06 -22.72
C LYS A 14 -18.49 -15.55 -22.10
N LEU A 15 -17.54 -14.63 -21.94
CA LEU A 15 -16.28 -14.84 -21.22
C LEU A 15 -16.35 -14.18 -19.84
N LEU A 16 -15.78 -14.83 -18.83
CA LEU A 16 -15.58 -14.24 -17.51
C LEU A 16 -14.16 -13.67 -17.44
N LEU A 17 -14.06 -12.37 -17.23
CA LEU A 17 -12.79 -11.64 -17.17
C LEU A 17 -12.58 -10.98 -15.81
N LYS A 18 -11.32 -10.69 -15.46
CA LYS A 18 -10.97 -9.82 -14.34
C LYS A 18 -10.95 -8.35 -14.79
N ARG A 19 -11.45 -7.46 -13.93
CA ARG A 19 -11.29 -6.01 -14.03
C ARG A 19 -10.87 -5.41 -12.70
N ASN A 20 -10.19 -4.27 -12.74
CA ASN A 20 -9.97 -3.44 -11.57
C ASN A 20 -11.14 -2.46 -11.44
N ILE A 21 -11.65 -2.32 -10.23
CA ILE A 21 -12.63 -1.29 -9.86
C ILE A 21 -11.89 -0.24 -9.03
N THR A 22 -11.95 1.02 -9.46
CA THR A 22 -11.40 2.14 -8.69
C THR A 22 -12.29 2.43 -7.50
N ILE A 23 -11.71 2.56 -6.32
CA ILE A 23 -12.42 3.02 -5.12
C ILE A 23 -12.15 4.52 -4.97
N VAL A 24 -13.22 5.29 -4.90
CA VAL A 24 -13.18 6.74 -4.70
C VAL A 24 -13.86 7.04 -3.38
N ALA A 25 -13.18 7.76 -2.48
CA ALA A 25 -13.76 8.20 -1.22
C ALA A 25 -14.14 9.67 -1.29
N ILE A 26 -15.29 10.03 -0.73
CA ILE A 26 -15.64 11.41 -0.42
C ILE A 26 -14.93 11.81 0.88
N VAL A 27 -14.27 12.96 0.85
CA VAL A 27 -13.53 13.51 1.98
C VAL A 27 -14.51 14.02 3.03
N THR A 28 -14.48 13.36 4.19
CA THR A 28 -15.23 13.72 5.39
C THR A 28 -14.28 14.00 6.55
N PRO A 29 -14.76 14.56 7.68
CA PRO A 29 -13.97 14.66 8.90
C PRO A 29 -13.43 13.29 9.37
N LYS A 30 -14.29 12.26 9.35
CA LYS A 30 -13.92 10.90 9.73
C LYS A 30 -12.86 10.32 8.79
N TRP A 31 -13.01 10.51 7.48
CA TRP A 31 -12.00 10.09 6.49
C TRP A 31 -10.64 10.73 6.77
N LYS A 32 -10.60 12.04 7.09
CA LYS A 32 -9.32 12.72 7.42
C LYS A 32 -8.68 12.15 8.68
N GLU A 33 -9.47 11.90 9.72
CA GLU A 33 -8.99 11.29 10.96
C GLU A 33 -8.40 9.89 10.70
N GLU A 34 -9.13 9.04 9.98
CA GLU A 34 -8.70 7.69 9.62
C GLU A 34 -7.43 7.71 8.75
N ALA A 35 -7.37 8.59 7.75
CA ALA A 35 -6.18 8.76 6.90
C ALA A 35 -4.95 9.21 7.71
N GLN A 36 -5.13 10.18 8.62
CA GLN A 36 -4.06 10.62 9.52
C GLN A 36 -3.61 9.49 10.45
N GLN A 37 -4.54 8.77 11.05
CA GLN A 37 -4.24 7.64 11.94
C GLN A 37 -3.48 6.55 11.21
N GLN A 38 -3.90 6.20 9.99
CA GLN A 38 -3.22 5.19 9.18
C GLN A 38 -1.79 5.60 8.83
N LEU A 39 -1.57 6.87 8.47
CA LEU A 39 -0.24 7.40 8.16
C LEU A 39 0.65 7.46 9.42
N GLN A 40 0.08 7.82 10.57
CA GLN A 40 0.80 7.79 11.85
C GLN A 40 1.22 6.38 12.23
N LEU A 41 0.33 5.39 12.09
CA LEU A 41 0.68 3.98 12.33
C LEU A 41 1.78 3.47 11.40
N GLN A 42 1.84 3.95 10.15
CA GLN A 42 2.94 3.65 9.25
C GLN A 42 4.26 4.29 9.71
N MET A 43 4.21 5.54 10.15
CA MET A 43 5.36 6.24 10.74
C MET A 43 5.92 5.47 11.95
N ASP A 44 5.05 5.09 12.89
CA ASP A 44 5.43 4.38 14.12
C ASP A 44 6.09 3.01 13.81
N ARG A 45 5.64 2.33 12.75
CA ARG A 45 6.27 1.10 12.27
C ARG A 45 7.66 1.35 11.71
N LEU A 46 7.86 2.41 10.93
CA LEU A 46 9.18 2.79 10.43
C LEU A 46 10.13 3.19 11.57
N ASP A 47 9.62 3.91 12.58
CA ASP A 47 10.37 4.23 13.79
C ASP A 47 10.85 2.98 14.52
N SER A 48 9.95 2.02 14.71
CA SER A 48 10.27 0.74 15.36
C SER A 48 11.32 -0.05 14.56
N GLN A 49 11.20 -0.09 13.22
CA GLN A 49 12.17 -0.75 12.35
C GLN A 49 13.55 -0.07 12.40
N LEU A 50 13.58 1.27 12.45
CA LEU A 50 14.81 2.03 12.56
C LEU A 50 15.52 1.75 13.89
N GLN A 51 14.78 1.75 15.01
CA GLN A 51 15.33 1.41 16.33
C GLN A 51 15.90 -0.02 16.37
N GLN A 52 15.19 -0.98 15.76
CA GLN A 52 15.69 -2.36 15.66
C GLN A 52 16.99 -2.45 14.85
N LEU A 53 17.07 -1.74 13.72
CA LEU A 53 18.30 -1.67 12.92
C LEU A 53 19.47 -1.12 13.74
N GLU A 54 19.24 -0.07 14.53
CA GLU A 54 20.28 0.54 15.38
C GLU A 54 20.76 -0.41 16.47
N MET A 55 19.85 -1.10 17.15
CA MET A 55 20.21 -2.09 18.17
C MET A 55 21.00 -3.26 17.56
N GLN A 56 20.55 -3.79 16.42
CA GLN A 56 21.25 -4.87 15.72
C GLN A 56 22.66 -4.45 15.29
N ALA A 57 22.80 -3.23 14.77
CA ALA A 57 24.10 -2.67 14.39
C ALA A 57 25.04 -2.57 15.58
N GLN A 58 24.56 -2.06 16.73
CA GLN A 58 25.36 -1.90 17.93
C GLN A 58 25.80 -3.26 18.53
N GLN A 59 24.90 -4.24 18.52
CA GLN A 59 25.20 -5.62 18.94
C GLN A 59 26.27 -6.24 18.04
N ALA A 60 26.09 -6.16 16.71
CA ALA A 60 27.06 -6.69 15.76
C ALA A 60 28.45 -6.04 15.89
N VAL A 61 28.52 -4.72 16.07
CA VAL A 61 29.81 -4.03 16.34
C VAL A 61 30.44 -4.52 17.65
N SER A 62 29.65 -4.71 18.70
CA SER A 62 30.14 -5.20 20.00
C SER A 62 30.70 -6.62 19.89
N GLU A 63 30.02 -7.50 19.15
CA GLU A 63 30.49 -8.87 18.89
C GLU A 63 31.78 -8.91 18.06
N LEU A 64 31.89 -8.08 17.02
CA LEU A 64 33.10 -7.97 16.21
C LEU A 64 34.30 -7.50 17.05
N LYS A 65 34.08 -6.54 17.95
CA LYS A 65 35.11 -6.09 18.90
C LYS A 65 35.50 -7.19 19.88
N ALA A 66 34.52 -7.91 20.44
CA ALA A 66 34.78 -8.99 21.40
C ALA A 66 35.54 -10.19 20.79
N LYS A 67 35.34 -10.47 19.50
CA LYS A 67 36.07 -11.52 18.76
C LYS A 67 37.47 -11.09 18.32
N SER A 68 37.81 -9.81 18.43
CA SER A 68 39.11 -9.27 18.02
C SER A 68 40.08 -9.19 19.20
N THR A 69 41.37 -9.41 18.97
CA THR A 69 42.42 -9.12 19.95
C THR A 69 42.62 -7.61 20.06
N GLN A 70 42.83 -7.06 21.26
CA GLN A 70 43.20 -5.66 21.43
C GLN A 70 44.71 -5.45 21.11
N PRO A 71 45.08 -4.46 20.28
CA PRO A 71 44.24 -3.52 19.53
C PRO A 71 43.60 -4.16 18.29
N LEU A 72 42.42 -3.66 17.90
CA LEU A 72 41.65 -4.10 16.73
C LEU A 72 42.55 -4.20 15.48
N GLY A 73 42.64 -5.41 14.92
CA GLY A 73 43.35 -5.62 13.66
C GLY A 73 42.64 -4.96 12.47
N PRO A 74 43.37 -4.69 11.36
CA PRO A 74 42.82 -3.99 10.18
C PRO A 74 41.62 -4.71 9.55
N GLN A 75 41.57 -6.05 9.62
CA GLN A 75 40.41 -6.83 9.14
C GLN A 75 39.15 -6.59 9.97
N ALA A 76 39.27 -6.51 11.30
CA ALA A 76 38.13 -6.23 12.18
C ALA A 76 37.61 -4.80 11.98
N GLN A 77 38.51 -3.85 11.75
CA GLN A 77 38.15 -2.47 11.43
C GLN A 77 37.36 -2.38 10.11
N GLN A 78 37.84 -3.02 9.05
CA GLN A 78 37.14 -3.04 7.76
C GLN A 78 35.74 -3.64 7.84
N GLN A 79 35.55 -4.70 8.64
CA GLN A 79 34.22 -5.30 8.84
C GLN A 79 33.26 -4.35 9.56
N ILE A 80 33.74 -3.63 10.57
CA ILE A 80 32.96 -2.61 11.28
C ILE A 80 32.59 -1.46 10.33
N ASP A 81 33.54 -0.98 9.53
CA ASP A 81 33.31 0.13 8.58
C ASP A 81 32.26 -0.26 7.53
N ASN A 82 32.35 -1.48 6.98
CA ASN A 82 31.36 -2.02 6.04
C ASN A 82 29.97 -2.13 6.67
N LEU A 83 29.89 -2.63 7.91
CA LEU A 83 28.62 -2.71 8.64
C LEU A 83 28.01 -1.33 8.86
N GLN A 84 28.80 -0.35 9.29
CA GLN A 84 28.35 1.02 9.48
C GLN A 84 27.83 1.63 8.16
N MET A 85 28.52 1.38 7.05
CA MET A 85 28.11 1.87 5.74
C MET A 85 26.75 1.29 5.33
N GLN A 86 26.54 -0.03 5.51
CA GLN A 86 25.26 -0.69 5.23
C GLN A 86 24.13 -0.15 6.11
N VAL A 87 24.40 0.07 7.41
CA VAL A 87 23.44 0.63 8.35
C VAL A 87 23.06 2.05 7.93
N ASN A 88 24.04 2.89 7.58
CA ASN A 88 23.79 4.26 7.15
C ASN A 88 22.95 4.31 5.86
N GLN A 89 23.20 3.43 4.90
CA GLN A 89 22.37 3.31 3.69
C GLN A 89 20.92 2.98 4.02
N ARG A 90 20.67 1.99 4.89
CA ARG A 90 19.31 1.64 5.32
C ARG A 90 18.65 2.76 6.12
N LYS A 91 19.39 3.44 6.99
CA LYS A 91 18.86 4.63 7.70
C LYS A 91 18.42 5.71 6.72
N ALA A 92 19.20 5.98 5.68
CA ALA A 92 18.84 6.96 4.66
C ALA A 92 17.53 6.58 3.95
N GLN A 93 17.35 5.30 3.60
CA GLN A 93 16.10 4.79 3.01
C GLN A 93 14.90 4.98 3.94
N PHE A 94 15.05 4.67 5.23
CA PHE A 94 13.98 4.90 6.21
C PHE A 94 13.63 6.39 6.35
N LEU A 95 14.63 7.28 6.39
CA LEU A 95 14.40 8.72 6.45
C LEU A 95 13.66 9.23 5.20
N GLU A 96 13.98 8.72 4.02
CA GLU A 96 13.26 9.04 2.79
C GLU A 96 11.80 8.61 2.87
N GLN A 97 11.53 7.37 3.32
CA GLN A 97 10.16 6.87 3.51
C GLN A 97 9.38 7.70 4.53
N LYS A 98 10.01 8.11 5.63
CA LYS A 98 9.38 9.01 6.62
C LYS A 98 9.03 10.36 6.00
N ASN A 99 9.93 10.94 5.20
CA ASN A 99 9.66 12.19 4.51
C ASN A 99 8.48 12.06 3.54
N GLN A 100 8.33 10.92 2.86
CA GLN A 100 7.16 10.64 2.01
C GLN A 100 5.86 10.59 2.84
N ILE A 101 5.85 9.92 3.99
CA ILE A 101 4.67 9.87 4.87
C ILE A 101 4.34 11.27 5.41
N LEU A 102 5.34 12.07 5.79
CA LEU A 102 5.13 13.46 6.24
C LEU A 102 4.49 14.32 5.15
N GLN A 103 4.92 14.17 3.89
CA GLN A 103 4.30 14.84 2.76
C GLN A 103 2.85 14.39 2.56
N GLN A 104 2.56 13.09 2.68
CA GLN A 104 1.19 12.57 2.61
C GLN A 104 0.31 13.12 3.74
N LEU A 105 0.82 13.21 4.97
CA LEU A 105 0.12 13.81 6.11
C LEU A 105 -0.23 15.29 5.86
N GLN A 106 0.68 16.05 5.24
CA GLN A 106 0.40 17.43 4.83
C GLN A 106 -0.68 17.49 3.75
N GLN A 107 -0.60 16.61 2.75
CA GLN A 107 -1.61 16.54 1.69
C GLN A 107 -3.00 16.26 2.25
N VAL A 108 -3.16 15.27 3.14
CA VAL A 108 -4.44 14.94 3.79
C VAL A 108 -5.07 16.14 4.50
N GLN A 109 -4.24 16.99 5.13
CA GLN A 109 -4.74 18.22 5.77
C GLN A 109 -5.29 19.22 4.75
N THR A 110 -4.64 19.34 3.59
CA THR A 110 -4.99 20.32 2.54
C THR A 110 -6.15 19.91 1.64
N VAL A 111 -6.50 18.62 1.57
CA VAL A 111 -7.64 18.16 0.73
C VAL A 111 -8.95 18.80 1.22
N GLU A 112 -9.78 19.27 0.30
CA GLU A 112 -11.03 19.95 0.65
C GLU A 112 -12.13 18.95 1.05
N MET A 113 -13.08 19.38 1.88
CA MET A 113 -14.24 18.55 2.25
C MET A 113 -15.14 18.31 1.03
N GLU A 114 -15.81 17.16 1.03
CA GLU A 114 -16.66 16.68 -0.08
C GLU A 114 -15.91 16.45 -1.41
N GLN A 115 -14.58 16.62 -1.44
CA GLN A 115 -13.77 16.26 -2.59
C GLN A 115 -13.68 14.74 -2.72
N GLU A 116 -13.62 14.26 -3.96
CA GLU A 116 -13.36 12.86 -4.28
C GLU A 116 -11.86 12.57 -4.36
N VAL A 117 -11.42 11.54 -3.64
CA VAL A 117 -10.04 11.08 -3.63
C VAL A 117 -9.96 9.60 -3.97
N ASN A 118 -8.96 9.22 -4.75
CA ASN A 118 -8.73 7.82 -5.09
C ASN A 118 -8.17 7.09 -3.84
N GLN A 119 -8.86 6.03 -3.41
CA GLN A 119 -8.49 5.20 -2.26
C GLN A 119 -7.93 3.83 -2.67
N GLY A 120 -7.73 3.60 -3.97
CA GLY A 120 -7.10 2.41 -4.52
C GLY A 120 -7.99 1.67 -5.51
N GLN A 121 -7.67 0.40 -5.71
CA GLN A 121 -8.38 -0.48 -6.64
C GLN A 121 -8.64 -1.85 -6.01
N ILE A 122 -9.76 -2.46 -6.37
CA ILE A 122 -10.09 -3.85 -6.03
C ILE A 122 -10.29 -4.67 -7.29
N GLU A 123 -10.02 -5.97 -7.23
CA GLU A 123 -10.31 -6.88 -8.34
C GLU A 123 -11.78 -7.30 -8.33
N ASN A 124 -12.40 -7.36 -9.50
CA ASN A 124 -13.73 -7.90 -9.72
C ASN A 124 -13.75 -8.84 -10.94
N LEU A 125 -14.63 -9.83 -10.91
CA LEU A 125 -14.93 -10.68 -12.07
C LEU A 125 -16.20 -10.17 -12.77
N PHE A 126 -16.19 -10.10 -14.10
CA PHE A 126 -17.34 -9.64 -14.88
C PHE A 126 -17.45 -10.41 -16.20
N TYR A 127 -18.68 -10.53 -16.69
CA TYR A 127 -18.96 -11.20 -17.95
C TYR A 127 -18.90 -10.23 -19.13
N VAL A 128 -18.33 -10.69 -20.23
CA VAL A 128 -18.34 -10.00 -21.52
C VAL A 128 -18.87 -10.91 -22.61
N GLY A 129 -19.65 -10.36 -23.53
CA GLY A 129 -20.14 -11.02 -24.72
C GLY A 129 -19.82 -10.26 -26.00
N LYS A 130 -20.08 -10.88 -27.15
CA LYS A 130 -19.96 -10.22 -28.45
C LYS A 130 -20.90 -9.00 -28.51
N GLY A 131 -20.34 -7.82 -28.79
CA GLY A 131 -21.08 -6.55 -28.89
C GLY A 131 -20.90 -5.62 -27.70
N ASP A 132 -20.33 -6.10 -26.59
CA ASP A 132 -20.03 -5.27 -25.42
C ASP A 132 -18.91 -4.26 -25.72
N ASN A 133 -19.00 -3.07 -25.13
CA ASN A 133 -17.90 -2.12 -25.12
C ASN A 133 -16.95 -2.42 -23.95
N LEU A 134 -15.94 -3.25 -24.23
CA LEU A 134 -14.98 -3.67 -23.21
C LEU A 134 -14.29 -2.49 -22.51
N VAL A 135 -13.96 -1.41 -23.24
CA VAL A 135 -13.29 -0.23 -22.64
C VAL A 135 -14.20 0.47 -21.63
N GLN A 136 -15.50 0.56 -21.89
CA GLN A 136 -16.46 1.14 -20.94
C GLN A 136 -16.68 0.22 -19.74
N LYS A 137 -16.79 -1.10 -19.96
CA LYS A 137 -16.94 -2.07 -18.87
C LYS A 137 -15.72 -2.22 -17.95
N LEU A 138 -14.53 -1.84 -18.42
CA LEU A 138 -13.32 -1.80 -17.59
C LEU A 138 -13.22 -0.54 -16.72
N LYS A 139 -13.95 0.54 -17.07
CA LYS A 139 -13.94 1.81 -16.33
C LYS A 139 -15.08 1.82 -15.31
N VAL A 140 -14.87 1.14 -14.20
CA VAL A 140 -15.84 1.11 -13.09
C VAL A 140 -15.24 1.74 -11.85
N GLU A 141 -16.02 2.60 -11.22
CA GLU A 141 -15.68 3.26 -9.97
C GLU A 141 -16.77 3.01 -8.93
N VAL A 142 -16.36 2.82 -7.68
CA VAL A 142 -17.27 2.77 -6.54
C VAL A 142 -16.95 3.97 -5.67
N VAL A 143 -17.95 4.82 -5.47
CA VAL A 143 -17.82 6.00 -4.62
C VAL A 143 -18.33 5.65 -3.24
N ILE A 144 -17.51 5.93 -2.24
CA ILE A 144 -17.82 5.67 -0.83
C ILE A 144 -17.80 6.94 0.00
N LYS A 145 -18.62 6.99 1.05
CA LYS A 145 -18.60 8.02 2.09
C LYS A 145 -18.67 7.32 3.45
N ASP A 146 -17.66 7.52 4.28
CA ASP A 146 -17.56 6.93 5.63
C ASP A 146 -17.72 5.39 5.71
N GLY A 147 -17.41 4.70 4.61
CA GLY A 147 -17.52 3.24 4.47
C GLY A 147 -18.79 2.76 3.76
N GLU A 148 -19.72 3.65 3.45
CA GLU A 148 -20.95 3.34 2.73
C GLU A 148 -20.79 3.61 1.24
N ILE A 149 -21.25 2.67 0.39
CA ILE A 149 -21.31 2.88 -1.06
C ILE A 149 -22.46 3.85 -1.36
N ILE A 150 -22.14 5.00 -1.95
CA ILE A 150 -23.13 6.02 -2.31
C ILE A 150 -23.41 6.07 -3.81
N ASP A 151 -22.48 5.60 -4.64
CA ASP A 151 -22.60 5.60 -6.09
C ASP A 151 -21.72 4.51 -6.72
N ILE A 152 -22.14 4.00 -7.87
CA ILE A 152 -21.37 3.06 -8.70
C ILE A 152 -21.41 3.61 -10.13
N ARG A 153 -20.23 4.00 -10.63
CA ARG A 153 -20.06 4.63 -11.94
C ARG A 153 -19.45 3.64 -12.92
N GLY A 154 -19.93 3.65 -14.16
CA GLY A 154 -19.43 2.77 -15.22
C GLY A 154 -20.46 1.74 -15.70
N GLU A 155 -20.08 0.96 -16.71
CA GLU A 155 -20.94 -0.09 -17.28
C GLU A 155 -20.64 -1.44 -16.58
N LEU A 156 -21.66 -2.04 -15.96
CA LEU A 156 -21.49 -3.21 -15.10
C LEU A 156 -21.45 -4.53 -15.86
#